data_AF-A0A924MD63-F1
#
_entry.id   AF-A0A924MD63-F1
#
_cell.length_a   1.000
_cell.length_b   1.000
_cell.length_c   1.000
_cell.angle_alpha   90.00
_cell.angle_beta   90.00
_cell.angle_gamma   90.00
#
_symmetry.space_group_name_H-M   'P 1'
#
loop_
_entity.id
_entity.type
_entity.pdbx_description
1 polymer ?
#
loop_
_entity_poly.entity_id
_entity_poly.type
_entity_poly.pdbx_seq_one_letter_code
_entity_poly.pdbx_strand_id
1 'polypeptide(L)'
;FKSIRFIRMFMTDFEDSTVLRFARLDLVRNQWRAFTYNLDTTGSYTPVNNNITTFNTIAVNLEENSSRTPVNYVIPPGIERVQQLSNNGVNLLQNEQALSMQVRNLLDGEARATFKTLNLDMRQYGTLSMFAHAESVLKFTQVRNKELNLVVRIGQDFLNNYYEIKIPLKITLPGMYAKIDADKVWPIDNNLDFNLQDLVKLKLRRNDVRTSITNIYRELIGTKTFSVLGNPNLGEVTGILIGVENAKDGNTNGLNAEVWINELRLSNADEKGSYAALGRVDMQLADLGRLTVSANTYTQGFGSIEQKIGERARDNMVQFDAALSIDAGKLVPKATRLSIPVYASINKTTRTPQYDPFDRDVLYRDKITVAKSQAAKDSIKNAALDQTTIKTLNFTNVRVMPKGRPKLLNISNFDVSYSFTQTTQINPTVVKNELNKYRGNVGYTYNNVSKYIEPFRKLIKNRSTWLNPIRDINFNLKPSLLSVRADVNRQFGQFIPRVVNTDLSSTKVERVDTTYDKYFRFDRFYNLRWDLSRSLNLDFKATNNAYVDEPNGALDTKAKKDSVRSNFFKGGRNIQYNQEAIVSYTIPVNKLPFADW
;
A
#
# COMPACT_ATOMS: atom_id res chain seq x y z
N PHE A 1 27.64 -19.59 -4.53
CA PHE A 1 27.31 -21.01 -4.27
C PHE A 1 25.81 -21.14 -4.00
N LYS A 2 25.11 -22.08 -4.64
CA LYS A 2 23.64 -22.28 -4.47
C LYS A 2 23.28 -23.47 -3.56
N SER A 3 24.16 -24.46 -3.45
CA SER A 3 24.00 -25.61 -2.54
C SER A 3 25.39 -26.07 -2.08
N ILE A 4 25.67 -25.98 -0.78
CA ILE A 4 26.83 -26.61 -0.13
C ILE A 4 26.23 -27.61 0.85
N ARG A 5 26.49 -28.92 0.64
CA ARG A 5 25.87 -30.00 1.42
C ARG A 5 26.84 -30.68 2.39
N PHE A 6 28.12 -30.70 2.05
CA PHE A 6 29.15 -31.39 2.82
C PHE A 6 30.42 -30.57 2.83
N ILE A 7 31.09 -30.53 3.98
CA ILE A 7 32.50 -30.15 4.10
C ILE A 7 33.26 -31.44 4.37
N ARG A 8 34.29 -31.70 3.57
CA ARG A 8 35.21 -32.81 3.79
C ARG A 8 36.61 -32.23 3.94
N MET A 9 37.20 -32.44 5.11
CA MET A 9 38.59 -32.13 5.39
C MET A 9 39.35 -33.44 5.43
N PHE A 10 40.44 -33.53 4.69
CA PHE A 10 41.39 -34.63 4.75
C PHE A 10 42.78 -34.01 4.93
N MET A 11 43.60 -34.67 5.72
CA MET A 11 44.98 -34.27 5.96
C MET A 11 45.86 -35.43 5.52
N THR A 12 46.90 -35.14 4.77
CA THR A 12 47.83 -36.12 4.19
C THR A 12 49.26 -35.65 4.44
N ASP A 13 50.23 -36.52 4.18
CA ASP A 13 51.66 -36.21 4.14
C ASP A 13 52.26 -35.84 5.51
N PHE A 14 51.74 -36.43 6.59
CA PHE A 14 52.39 -36.37 7.90
C PHE A 14 53.52 -37.41 7.96
N GLU A 15 54.74 -36.98 8.30
CA GLU A 15 55.88 -37.87 8.53
C GLU A 15 55.82 -38.56 9.92
N ASP A 16 55.05 -38.02 10.87
CA ASP A 16 54.85 -38.56 12.23
C ASP A 16 53.48 -38.15 12.83
N SER A 17 53.17 -38.66 14.03
CA SER A 17 51.96 -38.43 14.81
C SER A 17 51.66 -36.94 15.00
N THR A 18 50.56 -36.49 14.40
CA THR A 18 50.12 -35.08 14.47
C THR A 18 48.80 -34.94 15.23
N VAL A 19 48.76 -34.02 16.19
CA VAL A 19 47.54 -33.67 16.95
C VAL A 19 47.11 -32.24 16.59
N LEU A 20 45.91 -32.09 16.04
CA LEU A 20 45.32 -30.80 15.72
C LEU A 20 44.24 -30.45 16.75
N ARG A 21 44.34 -29.25 17.32
CA ARG A 21 43.36 -28.71 18.27
C ARG A 21 42.76 -27.44 17.69
N PHE A 22 41.55 -27.55 17.17
CA PHE A 22 40.77 -26.39 16.73
C PHE A 22 40.03 -25.82 17.93
N ALA A 23 40.49 -24.68 18.45
CA ALA A 23 39.76 -23.95 19.49
C ALA A 23 38.37 -23.49 18.98
N ARG A 24 38.29 -23.15 17.69
CA ARG A 24 37.06 -22.80 16.98
C ARG A 24 37.20 -23.08 15.49
N LEU A 25 36.21 -23.72 14.87
CA LEU A 25 36.17 -24.01 13.43
C LEU A 25 34.77 -23.70 12.91
N ASP A 26 34.62 -22.52 12.30
CA ASP A 26 33.33 -21.94 11.96
C ASP A 26 33.24 -21.57 10.48
N LEU A 27 32.05 -21.73 9.90
CA LEU A 27 31.69 -21.10 8.64
C LEU A 27 31.02 -19.75 8.92
N VAL A 28 31.74 -18.67 8.69
CA VAL A 28 31.22 -17.32 8.90
C VAL A 28 30.53 -16.82 7.63
N ARG A 29 29.28 -16.37 7.77
CA ARG A 29 28.53 -15.75 6.69
C ARG A 29 28.71 -14.23 6.73
N ASN A 30 29.13 -13.64 5.60
CA ASN A 30 29.14 -12.19 5.45
C ASN A 30 27.73 -11.67 5.05
N GLN A 31 27.32 -10.56 5.67
CA GLN A 31 26.10 -9.84 5.27
C GLN A 31 26.34 -8.96 4.04
N TRP A 32 27.58 -8.51 3.85
CA TRP A 32 28.04 -7.78 2.68
C TRP A 32 28.44 -8.76 1.58
N ARG A 33 28.04 -8.46 0.34
CA ARG A 33 28.28 -9.33 -0.81
C ARG A 33 29.17 -8.61 -1.81
N ALA A 34 30.21 -9.30 -2.30
CA ALA A 34 31.03 -8.77 -3.37
C ALA A 34 30.19 -8.44 -4.61
N PHE A 35 30.42 -7.24 -5.16
CA PHE A 35 29.83 -6.79 -6.41
C PHE A 35 30.64 -7.37 -7.57
N THR A 36 29.97 -8.08 -8.48
CA THR A 36 30.62 -8.90 -9.52
C THR A 36 30.70 -8.23 -10.90
N TYR A 37 30.23 -6.99 -10.99
CA TYR A 37 30.25 -6.19 -12.21
C TYR A 37 31.22 -5.02 -12.07
N ASN A 38 31.68 -4.48 -13.20
CA ASN A 38 32.56 -3.33 -13.19
C ASN A 38 31.82 -2.12 -12.60
N LEU A 39 32.51 -1.39 -11.71
CA LEU A 39 31.97 -0.19 -11.10
C LEU A 39 32.25 1.02 -12.00
N ASP A 40 31.55 1.07 -13.14
CA ASP A 40 31.66 2.17 -14.10
C ASP A 40 30.42 3.06 -14.09
N THR A 41 30.33 3.96 -15.09
CA THR A 41 29.19 4.86 -15.30
C THR A 41 28.48 4.60 -16.64
N THR A 42 28.68 3.42 -17.22
CA THR A 42 28.09 3.03 -18.51
C THR A 42 26.67 2.48 -18.37
N GLY A 43 26.24 2.18 -17.13
CA GLY A 43 24.94 1.58 -16.84
C GLY A 43 24.83 0.11 -17.27
N SER A 44 25.93 -0.51 -17.69
CA SER A 44 25.95 -1.88 -18.22
C SER A 44 26.46 -2.90 -17.21
N TYR A 45 25.79 -4.06 -17.14
CA TYR A 45 26.22 -5.20 -16.32
C TYR A 45 27.39 -5.94 -16.96
N THR A 46 28.55 -5.29 -17.06
CA THR A 46 29.77 -5.92 -17.56
C THR A 46 30.42 -6.72 -16.42
N PRO A 47 30.53 -8.06 -16.49
CA PRO A 47 31.17 -8.84 -15.46
C PRO A 47 32.65 -8.47 -15.32
N VAL A 48 33.15 -8.52 -14.10
CA VAL A 48 34.59 -8.36 -13.83
C VAL A 48 35.29 -9.61 -14.35
N ASN A 49 36.03 -9.49 -15.47
CA ASN A 49 36.72 -10.60 -16.13
C ASN A 49 38.18 -10.77 -15.68
N ASN A 50 38.68 -9.88 -14.82
CA ASN A 50 40.09 -9.83 -14.46
C ASN A 50 40.38 -10.70 -13.23
N ASN A 51 41.01 -11.86 -13.43
CA ASN A 51 41.47 -12.75 -12.36
C ASN A 51 42.75 -12.27 -11.65
N ILE A 52 43.38 -11.19 -12.12
CA ILE A 52 44.66 -10.71 -11.58
C ILE A 52 44.42 -9.91 -10.29
N THR A 53 43.33 -9.15 -10.21
CA THR A 53 42.94 -8.39 -9.00
C THR A 53 42.15 -9.29 -8.05
N THR A 54 42.64 -9.50 -6.83
CA THR A 54 41.88 -10.26 -5.82
C THR A 54 41.14 -9.32 -4.86
N PHE A 55 39.90 -9.66 -4.53
CA PHE A 55 39.05 -8.87 -3.64
C PHE A 55 38.37 -9.77 -2.61
N ASN A 56 38.69 -9.56 -1.34
CA ASN A 56 38.10 -10.28 -0.22
C ASN A 56 37.31 -9.33 0.67
N THR A 57 36.18 -9.82 1.17
CA THR A 57 35.33 -9.09 2.12
C THR A 57 35.24 -9.87 3.42
N ILE A 58 35.91 -9.38 4.45
CA ILE A 58 35.99 -9.99 5.79
C ILE A 58 35.49 -9.02 6.86
N ALA A 59 35.54 -9.43 8.12
CA ALA A 59 35.26 -8.57 9.27
C ALA A 59 36.52 -8.49 10.14
N VAL A 60 36.75 -7.32 10.71
CA VAL A 60 37.85 -7.05 11.66
C VAL A 60 37.20 -6.66 12.97
N ASN A 61 37.65 -7.25 14.07
CA ASN A 61 36.99 -7.08 15.35
C ASN A 61 37.97 -6.82 16.49
N LEU A 62 37.45 -6.25 17.57
CA LEU A 62 38.27 -5.87 18.72
C LEU A 62 38.86 -7.08 19.46
N GLU A 63 38.07 -8.13 19.65
CA GLU A 63 38.47 -9.29 20.46
C GLU A 63 39.58 -10.12 19.79
N GLU A 64 39.52 -10.28 18.46
CA GLU A 64 40.44 -11.14 17.71
C GLU A 64 41.55 -10.35 16.99
N ASN A 65 41.35 -9.05 16.72
CA ASN A 65 42.26 -8.26 15.88
C ASN A 65 42.84 -7.01 16.56
N SER A 66 42.71 -6.89 17.88
CA SER A 66 43.37 -5.83 18.68
C SER A 66 44.90 -5.92 18.72
N SER A 67 45.48 -7.05 18.30
CA SER A 67 46.93 -7.26 18.18
C SER A 67 47.39 -7.57 16.75
N ARG A 68 46.53 -7.32 15.74
CA ARG A 68 46.86 -7.61 14.34
C ARG A 68 47.93 -6.63 13.82
N THR A 69 48.62 -7.01 12.74
CA THR A 69 49.54 -6.16 11.97
C THR A 69 49.01 -5.99 10.53
N PRO A 70 49.29 -4.88 9.81
CA PRO A 70 50.16 -3.76 10.20
C PRO A 70 49.54 -2.74 11.16
N VAL A 71 48.22 -2.55 11.15
CA VAL A 71 47.50 -1.69 12.10
C VAL A 71 46.56 -2.54 12.94
N ASN A 72 46.60 -2.37 14.25
CA ASN A 72 45.68 -3.03 15.17
C ASN A 72 44.28 -2.42 15.16
N TYR A 73 43.25 -3.24 15.40
CA TYR A 73 41.89 -2.73 15.51
C TYR A 73 41.69 -1.94 16.80
N VAL A 74 41.31 -0.67 16.66
CA VAL A 74 40.91 0.22 17.75
C VAL A 74 39.49 0.71 17.46
N ILE A 75 38.65 0.76 18.49
CA ILE A 75 37.27 1.26 18.37
C ILE A 75 37.29 2.70 17.83
N PRO A 76 36.43 3.06 16.87
CA PRO A 76 36.36 4.42 16.37
C PRO A 76 36.09 5.47 17.48
N PRO A 77 36.59 6.70 17.32
CA PRO A 77 36.36 7.78 18.28
C PRO A 77 34.86 7.99 18.56
N GLY A 78 34.50 8.10 19.84
CA GLY A 78 33.12 8.34 20.28
C GLY A 78 32.18 7.13 20.22
N ILE A 79 32.67 5.95 19.84
CA ILE A 79 31.89 4.70 19.87
C ILE A 79 32.18 3.92 21.14
N GLU A 80 31.12 3.45 21.79
CA GLU A 80 31.19 2.61 22.98
C GLU A 80 30.62 1.23 22.71
N ARG A 81 31.14 0.22 23.40
CA ARG A 81 30.66 -1.15 23.26
C ARG A 81 29.28 -1.27 23.88
N VAL A 82 28.39 -1.95 23.15
CA VAL A 82 27.04 -2.27 23.66
C VAL A 82 27.17 -3.18 24.89
N GLN A 83 26.52 -2.77 25.97
CA GLN A 83 26.44 -3.50 27.22
C GLN A 83 25.18 -4.38 27.22
N GLN A 84 25.35 -5.66 27.47
CA GLN A 84 24.26 -6.62 27.60
C GLN A 84 24.27 -7.21 29.02
N LEU A 85 23.16 -7.08 29.74
CA LEU A 85 23.00 -7.78 31.01
C LEU A 85 22.83 -9.28 30.75
N SER A 86 23.71 -10.07 31.35
CA SER A 86 23.53 -11.52 31.46
C SER A 86 22.51 -11.85 32.55
N ASN A 87 21.94 -13.06 32.50
CA ASN A 87 20.96 -13.56 33.49
C ASN A 87 21.47 -13.51 34.94
N ASN A 88 22.78 -13.45 35.15
CA ASN A 88 23.40 -13.38 36.47
C ASN A 88 23.69 -11.94 36.95
N GLY A 89 23.15 -10.91 36.28
CA GLY A 89 23.40 -9.50 36.63
C GLY A 89 24.80 -8.98 36.27
N VAL A 90 25.63 -9.80 35.63
CA VAL A 90 26.95 -9.41 35.12
C VAL A 90 26.79 -8.71 33.77
N ASN A 91 27.45 -7.57 33.64
CA ASN A 91 27.48 -6.80 32.41
C ASN A 91 28.49 -7.42 31.41
N LEU A 92 28.01 -7.84 30.25
CA LEU A 92 28.83 -8.37 29.16
C LEU A 92 28.95 -7.32 28.06
N LEU A 93 30.17 -7.05 27.62
CA LEU A 93 30.42 -6.16 26.49
C LEU A 93 30.30 -6.94 25.19
N GLN A 94 29.42 -6.51 24.28
CA GLN A 94 29.34 -7.11 22.96
C GLN A 94 30.59 -6.81 22.14
N ASN A 95 30.91 -7.71 21.21
CA ASN A 95 32.05 -7.53 20.31
C ASN A 95 31.78 -6.36 19.36
N GLU A 96 32.83 -5.60 19.05
CA GLU A 96 32.79 -4.51 18.08
C GLU A 96 33.52 -4.93 16.81
N GLN A 97 32.91 -4.75 15.64
CA GLN A 97 33.40 -5.21 14.35
C GLN A 97 33.21 -4.20 13.21
N ALA A 98 34.23 -4.05 12.38
CA ALA A 98 34.19 -3.32 11.12
C ALA A 98 34.20 -4.27 9.91
N LEU A 99 33.63 -3.81 8.80
CA LEU A 99 33.80 -4.44 7.50
C LEU A 99 35.22 -4.20 7.01
N SER A 100 35.92 -5.22 6.51
CA SER A 100 37.22 -5.07 5.86
C SER A 100 37.18 -5.54 4.41
N MET A 101 37.66 -4.67 3.54
CA MET A 101 37.81 -4.88 2.11
C MET A 101 39.30 -4.99 1.80
N GLN A 102 39.77 -6.21 1.57
CA GLN A 102 41.15 -6.48 1.18
C GLN A 102 41.24 -6.54 -0.33
N VAL A 103 42.12 -5.73 -0.91
CA VAL A 103 42.34 -5.67 -2.35
C VAL A 103 43.81 -5.94 -2.65
N ARG A 104 44.06 -6.82 -3.61
CA ARG A 104 45.41 -7.03 -4.17
C ARG A 104 45.43 -6.73 -5.64
N ASN A 105 46.52 -6.12 -6.07
CA ASN A 105 46.79 -5.78 -7.46
C ASN A 105 45.65 -4.98 -8.13
N LEU A 106 45.13 -3.95 -7.44
CA LEU A 106 44.11 -3.07 -8.00
C LEU A 106 44.72 -2.16 -9.05
N LEU A 107 44.41 -2.41 -10.33
CA LEU A 107 44.96 -1.67 -11.46
C LEU A 107 44.46 -0.22 -11.53
N ASP A 108 45.18 0.63 -12.26
CA ASP A 108 44.86 2.06 -12.44
C ASP A 108 43.42 2.26 -12.94
N GLY A 109 42.64 3.06 -12.22
CA GLY A 109 41.22 3.31 -12.53
C GLY A 109 40.27 2.13 -12.32
N GLU A 110 40.74 0.95 -11.88
CA GLU A 110 39.86 -0.14 -11.49
C GLU A 110 39.26 0.07 -10.10
N ALA A 111 38.06 -0.47 -9.90
CA ALA A 111 37.40 -0.51 -8.60
C ALA A 111 36.87 -1.90 -8.27
N ARG A 112 36.80 -2.20 -6.98
CA ARG A 112 36.15 -3.40 -6.43
C ARG A 112 35.24 -2.98 -5.30
N ALA A 113 34.07 -3.61 -5.21
CA ALA A 113 33.05 -3.18 -4.29
C ALA A 113 32.32 -4.33 -3.63
N THR A 114 31.66 -4.01 -2.53
CA THR A 114 30.74 -4.87 -1.82
C THR A 114 29.45 -4.11 -1.55
N PHE A 115 28.33 -4.80 -1.48
CA PHE A 115 27.03 -4.18 -1.29
C PHE A 115 26.22 -4.90 -0.23
N LYS A 116 25.31 -4.14 0.38
CA LYS A 116 24.29 -4.63 1.30
C LYS A 116 22.93 -4.16 0.80
N THR A 117 22.02 -5.12 0.65
CA THR A 117 20.62 -4.83 0.35
C THR A 117 19.93 -4.36 1.62
N LEU A 118 19.18 -3.28 1.51
CA LEU A 118 18.44 -2.62 2.58
C LEU A 118 17.04 -2.30 2.06
N ASN A 119 16.13 -1.92 2.95
CA ASN A 119 14.86 -1.31 2.56
C ASN A 119 14.59 -0.18 3.53
N LEU A 120 15.28 0.95 3.29
CA LEU A 120 15.35 2.05 4.24
C LEU A 120 14.86 3.34 3.60
N ASP A 121 14.04 4.06 4.35
CA ASP A 121 13.67 5.43 4.02
C ASP A 121 14.55 6.39 4.82
N MET A 122 15.44 7.10 4.12
CA MET A 122 16.41 7.99 4.72
C MET A 122 15.90 9.43 4.86
N ARG A 123 14.70 9.76 4.35
CA ARG A 123 14.22 11.15 4.23
C ARG A 123 13.92 11.82 5.57
N GLN A 124 13.67 11.02 6.59
CA GLN A 124 13.40 11.48 7.95
C GLN A 124 14.68 11.79 8.73
N TYR A 125 15.86 11.57 8.15
CA TYR A 125 17.14 11.81 8.81
C TYR A 125 17.88 12.94 8.11
N GLY A 126 18.63 13.72 8.88
CA GLY A 126 19.39 14.85 8.37
C GLY A 126 20.78 14.45 7.88
N THR A 127 21.44 13.53 8.58
CA THR A 127 22.86 13.24 8.37
C THR A 127 23.11 11.75 8.21
N LEU A 128 23.98 11.39 7.25
CA LEU A 128 24.55 10.05 7.12
C LEU A 128 26.03 10.11 7.53
N SER A 129 26.43 9.28 8.48
CA SER A 129 27.80 9.21 8.97
C SER A 129 28.34 7.77 8.91
N MET A 130 29.63 7.61 8.64
CA MET A 130 30.34 6.33 8.61
C MET A 130 31.85 6.56 8.74
N PHE A 131 32.53 5.75 9.54
CA PHE A 131 33.98 5.79 9.65
C PHE A 131 34.65 4.97 8.55
N ALA A 132 35.79 5.44 8.07
CA ALA A 132 36.62 4.71 7.14
C ALA A 132 38.10 4.76 7.52
N HIS A 133 38.77 3.63 7.33
CA HIS A 133 40.19 3.45 7.54
C HIS A 133 40.80 2.84 6.28
N ALA A 134 42.06 3.16 6.00
CA ALA A 134 42.80 2.56 4.91
C ALA A 134 44.26 2.33 5.32
N GLU A 135 44.76 1.14 5.03
CA GLU A 135 46.15 0.76 5.30
C GLU A 135 46.79 0.07 4.08
N SER A 136 48.12 0.16 4.00
CA SER A 136 48.90 -0.59 3.03
C SER A 136 49.14 -2.01 3.53
N VAL A 137 49.21 -2.97 2.61
CA VAL A 137 49.53 -4.33 3.01
C VAL A 137 51.05 -4.54 3.11
N LEU A 138 51.51 -5.16 4.20
CA LEU A 138 52.92 -5.49 4.41
C LEU A 138 53.50 -6.33 3.26
N LYS A 139 54.79 -6.09 2.95
CA LYS A 139 55.58 -6.71 1.86
C LYS A 139 55.24 -6.23 0.44
N PHE A 140 54.36 -5.24 0.29
CA PHE A 140 54.04 -4.59 -0.99
C PHE A 140 54.41 -3.10 -0.95
N THR A 141 54.43 -2.47 -2.12
CA THR A 141 54.64 -1.02 -2.23
C THR A 141 53.61 -0.28 -1.40
N GLN A 142 54.08 0.66 -0.58
CA GLN A 142 53.23 1.49 0.26
C GLN A 142 52.31 2.35 -0.62
N VAL A 143 51.03 2.31 -0.32
CA VAL A 143 50.02 3.17 -0.95
C VAL A 143 50.15 4.58 -0.39
N ARG A 144 50.16 5.59 -1.25
CA ARG A 144 50.25 6.99 -0.84
C ARG A 144 48.85 7.58 -0.59
N ASN A 145 48.81 8.66 0.17
CA ASN A 145 47.56 9.39 0.40
C ASN A 145 46.92 9.81 -0.92
N LYS A 146 45.60 9.66 -1.02
CA LYS A 146 44.76 9.99 -2.19
C LYS A 146 44.94 9.12 -3.44
N GLU A 147 45.77 8.08 -3.38
CA GLU A 147 45.84 7.06 -4.46
C GLU A 147 44.65 6.09 -4.41
N LEU A 148 44.01 5.94 -3.25
CA LEU A 148 42.78 5.17 -3.12
C LEU A 148 41.60 6.10 -2.87
N ASN A 149 40.48 5.80 -3.52
CA ASN A 149 39.21 6.43 -3.27
C ASN A 149 38.24 5.41 -2.65
N LEU A 150 37.55 5.83 -1.60
CA LEU A 150 36.34 5.16 -1.14
C LEU A 150 35.16 5.64 -1.99
N VAL A 151 34.42 4.70 -2.58
CA VAL A 151 33.25 4.98 -3.41
C VAL A 151 32.02 4.45 -2.71
N VAL A 152 31.11 5.32 -2.30
CA VAL A 152 29.86 4.94 -1.64
C VAL A 152 28.69 5.25 -2.58
N ARG A 153 27.97 4.24 -3.05
CA ARG A 153 26.75 4.39 -3.85
C ARG A 153 25.50 4.09 -3.01
N ILE A 154 24.52 4.97 -3.09
CA ILE A 154 23.25 4.90 -2.36
C ILE A 154 22.11 5.14 -3.34
N GLY A 155 21.16 4.22 -3.43
CA GLY A 155 20.04 4.39 -4.36
C GLY A 155 19.11 3.18 -4.46
N GLN A 156 18.34 3.17 -5.55
CA GLN A 156 17.44 2.08 -5.92
C GLN A 156 18.17 0.96 -6.66
N ASP A 157 19.28 1.29 -7.30
CA ASP A 157 20.22 0.35 -7.90
C ASP A 157 21.65 0.88 -7.75
N PHE A 158 22.63 0.16 -8.29
CA PHE A 158 24.05 0.55 -8.21
C PHE A 158 24.65 1.01 -9.55
N LEU A 159 23.87 1.07 -10.64
CA LEU A 159 24.38 1.28 -11.99
C LEU A 159 23.68 2.39 -12.78
N ASN A 160 22.37 2.59 -12.58
CA ASN A 160 21.57 3.54 -13.34
C ASN A 160 20.99 4.65 -12.46
N ASN A 161 20.61 4.37 -11.21
CA ASN A 161 19.90 5.27 -10.31
C ASN A 161 20.54 5.26 -8.92
N TYR A 162 21.61 6.03 -8.77
CA TYR A 162 22.33 6.16 -7.51
C TYR A 162 22.90 7.57 -7.30
N TYR A 163 23.02 7.91 -6.02
CA TYR A 163 23.95 8.92 -5.53
C TYR A 163 25.29 8.28 -5.26
N GLU A 164 26.39 8.93 -5.63
CA GLU A 164 27.75 8.44 -5.40
C GLU A 164 28.56 9.49 -4.65
N ILE A 165 29.22 9.08 -3.57
CA ILE A 165 30.15 9.91 -2.82
C ILE A 165 31.53 9.26 -2.94
N LYS A 166 32.49 10.01 -3.48
CA LYS A 166 33.88 9.60 -3.61
C LYS A 166 34.75 10.36 -2.62
N ILE A 167 35.47 9.63 -1.78
CA ILE A 167 36.33 10.17 -0.72
C ILE A 167 37.78 9.72 -0.99
N PRO A 168 38.70 10.64 -1.30
CA PRO A 168 40.13 10.32 -1.39
C PRO A 168 40.68 9.93 -0.01
N LEU A 169 41.16 8.70 0.12
CA LEU A 169 41.56 8.11 1.40
C LEU A 169 42.99 8.54 1.79
N LYS A 170 43.14 8.83 3.08
CA LYS A 170 44.41 8.98 3.78
C LYS A 170 44.81 7.61 4.36
N ILE A 171 46.05 7.23 4.11
CA ILE A 171 46.60 5.94 4.51
C ILE A 171 47.19 6.05 5.91
N THR A 172 46.76 5.19 6.82
CA THR A 172 47.34 5.06 8.16
C THR A 172 48.67 4.32 8.07
N LEU A 173 49.68 4.83 8.79
CA LEU A 173 51.00 4.21 8.81
C LEU A 173 50.97 2.89 9.61
N PRO A 174 51.83 1.91 9.29
CA PRO A 174 51.96 0.70 10.12
C PRO A 174 52.36 1.03 11.56
N GLY A 175 51.72 0.39 12.54
CA GLY A 175 52.00 0.62 13.95
C GLY A 175 50.98 0.02 14.89
N MET A 176 51.34 -0.01 16.18
CA MET A 176 50.42 -0.33 17.27
C MET A 176 49.89 0.96 17.88
N TYR A 177 48.57 1.10 17.87
CA TYR A 177 47.85 2.28 18.32
C TYR A 177 47.09 1.97 19.61
N ALA A 178 47.17 2.88 20.58
CA ALA A 178 46.35 2.83 21.78
C ALA A 178 44.97 3.45 21.53
N LYS A 179 44.03 3.30 22.46
CA LYS A 179 42.69 3.93 22.38
C LYS A 179 42.76 5.46 22.21
N ILE A 180 43.76 6.11 22.80
CA ILE A 180 43.97 7.56 22.66
C ILE A 180 44.41 7.98 21.26
N ASP A 181 44.94 7.05 20.48
CA ASP A 181 45.36 7.25 19.09
C ASP A 181 44.29 6.87 18.08
N ALA A 182 43.03 6.65 18.51
CA ALA A 182 41.94 6.21 17.64
C ALA A 182 41.75 7.13 16.41
N ASP A 183 41.98 8.45 16.54
CA ASP A 183 41.90 9.41 15.43
C ASP A 183 42.98 9.20 14.35
N LYS A 184 44.09 8.52 14.67
CA LYS A 184 45.13 8.15 13.70
C LYS A 184 44.72 6.91 12.89
N VAL A 185 44.01 5.98 13.52
CA VAL A 185 43.44 4.79 12.87
C VAL A 185 42.20 5.17 12.08
N TRP A 186 41.37 6.08 12.57
CA TRP A 186 40.16 6.57 11.90
C TRP A 186 40.26 8.06 11.58
N PRO A 187 41.05 8.46 10.55
CA PRO A 187 41.20 9.87 10.18
C PRO A 187 39.87 10.51 9.83
N ILE A 188 39.60 11.69 10.38
CA ILE A 188 38.39 12.47 10.09
C ILE A 188 38.21 12.72 8.58
N ASP A 189 39.32 12.91 7.86
CA ASP A 189 39.33 13.11 6.40
C ASP A 189 38.71 11.93 5.62
N ASN A 190 38.80 10.71 6.18
CA ASN A 190 38.27 9.50 5.56
C ASN A 190 36.78 9.28 5.85
N ASN A 191 36.25 9.91 6.89
CA ASN A 191 34.88 9.69 7.32
C ASN A 191 33.89 10.17 6.26
N LEU A 192 32.87 9.36 5.99
CA LEU A 192 31.67 9.82 5.28
C LEU A 192 30.82 10.54 6.33
N ASP A 193 30.60 11.84 6.14
CA ASP A 193 29.75 12.64 7.01
C ASP A 193 29.22 13.80 6.18
N PHE A 194 27.92 13.80 5.92
CA PHE A 194 27.27 14.83 5.11
C PHE A 194 25.76 14.89 5.38
N ASN A 195 25.16 16.04 5.05
CA ASN A 195 23.72 16.22 5.15
C ASN A 195 23.04 15.59 3.92
N LEU A 196 22.06 14.71 4.13
CA LEU A 196 21.33 14.03 3.06
C LEU A 196 20.64 15.01 2.08
N GLN A 197 20.29 16.21 2.55
CA GLN A 197 19.73 17.26 1.69
C GLN A 197 20.72 17.76 0.64
N ASP A 198 22.02 17.59 0.84
CA ASP A 198 23.02 18.02 -0.15
C ASP A 198 22.99 17.13 -1.41
N LEU A 199 22.60 15.85 -1.27
CA LEU A 199 22.30 14.97 -2.42
C LEU A 199 21.08 15.45 -3.20
N VAL A 200 20.02 15.83 -2.48
CA VAL A 200 18.79 16.36 -3.10
C VAL A 200 19.09 17.67 -3.83
N LYS A 201 19.85 18.58 -3.22
CA LYS A 201 20.27 19.83 -3.85
C LYS A 201 21.16 19.59 -5.08
N LEU A 202 22.09 18.63 -5.03
CA LEU A 202 22.91 18.24 -6.18
C LEU A 202 22.04 17.78 -7.36
N LYS A 203 21.04 16.93 -7.10
CA LYS A 203 20.06 16.49 -8.09
C LYS A 203 19.25 17.65 -8.66
N LEU A 204 18.82 18.59 -7.82
CA LEU A 204 18.09 19.79 -8.26
C LEU A 204 18.95 20.68 -9.15
N ARG A 205 20.23 20.92 -8.81
CA ARG A 205 21.18 21.67 -9.64
C ARG A 205 21.42 20.98 -11.00
N ARG A 206 21.62 19.66 -11.00
CA ARG A 206 21.71 18.86 -12.25
C ARG A 206 20.51 19.09 -13.15
N ASN A 207 19.30 19.00 -12.56
CA ASN A 207 18.05 19.16 -13.29
C ASN A 207 17.88 20.57 -13.88
N ASP A 208 18.34 21.61 -13.17
CA ASP A 208 18.27 23.00 -13.63
C ASP A 208 19.19 23.26 -14.84
N VAL A 209 20.39 22.69 -14.85
CA VAL A 209 21.36 22.76 -15.96
C VAL A 209 20.95 21.83 -17.14
N ARG A 210 19.85 21.07 -17.01
CA ARG A 210 19.30 20.15 -18.04
C ARG A 210 20.31 19.15 -18.57
N THR A 211 21.25 18.71 -17.73
CA THR A 211 22.17 17.62 -18.09
C THR A 211 21.38 16.32 -18.25
N SER A 212 21.72 15.51 -19.26
CA SER A 212 21.07 14.21 -19.48
C SER A 212 21.12 13.34 -18.21
N ILE A 213 20.01 12.67 -17.89
CA ILE A 213 19.93 11.75 -16.75
C ILE A 213 20.85 10.53 -16.90
N THR A 214 21.24 10.21 -18.13
CA THR A 214 22.16 9.11 -18.46
C THR A 214 23.62 9.45 -18.20
N ASN A 215 23.94 10.74 -18.02
CA ASN A 215 25.29 11.19 -17.76
C ASN A 215 25.43 11.49 -16.27
N ILE A 216 26.54 11.04 -15.70
CA ILE A 216 26.85 11.32 -14.30
C ILE A 216 27.17 12.80 -14.13
N TYR A 217 26.48 13.44 -13.21
CA TYR A 217 26.75 14.81 -12.81
C TYR A 217 27.56 14.81 -11.52
N ARG A 218 28.64 15.59 -11.46
CA ARG A 218 29.58 15.60 -10.34
C ARG A 218 29.87 17.01 -9.87
N GLU A 219 29.98 17.18 -8.56
CA GLU A 219 30.46 18.41 -7.93
C GLU A 219 31.45 18.07 -6.81
N LEU A 220 32.51 18.88 -6.69
CA LEU A 220 33.44 18.82 -5.58
C LEU A 220 32.90 19.65 -4.42
N ILE A 221 32.66 19.02 -3.27
CA ILE A 221 32.20 19.68 -2.05
C ILE A 221 33.23 19.40 -0.96
N GLY A 222 34.04 20.41 -0.64
CA GLY A 222 35.21 20.24 0.22
C GLY A 222 36.26 19.34 -0.44
N THR A 223 36.60 18.23 0.21
CA THR A 223 37.56 17.22 -0.29
C THR A 223 36.90 16.03 -0.98
N LYS A 224 35.56 15.97 -0.98
CA LYS A 224 34.76 14.83 -1.44
C LYS A 224 34.04 15.18 -2.73
N THR A 225 33.91 14.20 -3.62
CA THR A 225 33.17 14.38 -4.87
C THR A 225 31.80 13.74 -4.74
N PHE A 226 30.76 14.56 -4.86
CA PHE A 226 29.38 14.11 -4.84
C PHE A 226 28.86 14.00 -6.27
N SER A 227 28.17 12.91 -6.56
CA SER A 227 27.70 12.62 -7.90
C SER A 227 26.28 12.06 -7.90
N VAL A 228 25.56 12.29 -9.00
CA VAL A 228 24.23 11.73 -9.25
C VAL A 228 24.15 11.18 -10.67
N LEU A 229 23.64 9.96 -10.81
CA LEU A 229 23.34 9.31 -12.09
C LEU A 229 21.89 8.81 -12.08
N GLY A 230 21.16 9.03 -13.17
CA GLY A 230 19.74 8.70 -13.29
C GLY A 230 18.83 9.58 -12.43
N ASN A 231 17.79 8.96 -11.86
CA ASN A 231 16.83 9.60 -10.95
C ASN A 231 16.69 8.85 -9.62
N PRO A 232 17.78 8.73 -8.82
CA PRO A 232 17.72 8.07 -7.51
C PRO A 232 16.76 8.81 -6.57
N ASN A 233 16.33 8.12 -5.52
CA ASN A 233 15.61 8.71 -4.41
C ASN A 233 16.05 8.12 -3.06
N LEU A 234 15.82 8.90 -2.00
CA LEU A 234 16.14 8.56 -0.61
C LEU A 234 14.94 7.94 0.13
N GLY A 235 13.77 7.88 -0.50
CA GLY A 235 12.57 7.30 0.10
C GLY A 235 12.48 5.79 -0.01
N GLU A 236 13.20 5.21 -0.95
CA GLU A 236 13.24 3.78 -1.22
C GLU A 236 14.69 3.37 -1.56
N VAL A 237 15.56 3.42 -0.56
CA VAL A 237 16.95 2.97 -0.72
C VAL A 237 16.99 1.46 -0.58
N THR A 238 17.21 0.78 -1.70
CA THR A 238 17.24 -0.70 -1.80
C THR A 238 18.61 -1.27 -1.45
N GLY A 239 19.65 -0.44 -1.44
CA GLY A 239 20.97 -0.89 -1.05
C GLY A 239 22.00 0.21 -0.98
N ILE A 240 23.10 -0.14 -0.31
CA ILE A 240 24.31 0.68 -0.24
C ILE A 240 25.45 -0.19 -0.77
N LEU A 241 26.21 0.37 -1.70
CA LEU A 241 27.44 -0.22 -2.22
C LEU A 241 28.61 0.61 -1.72
N ILE A 242 29.64 -0.07 -1.26
CA ILE A 242 30.89 0.52 -0.80
C ILE A 242 32.02 -0.15 -1.58
N GLY A 243 32.84 0.65 -2.23
CA GLY A 243 33.94 0.19 -3.06
C GLY A 243 35.24 0.93 -2.80
N VAL A 244 36.32 0.29 -3.22
CA VAL A 244 37.66 0.84 -3.24
C VAL A 244 38.06 0.97 -4.70
N GLU A 245 38.42 2.19 -5.10
CA GLU A 245 38.84 2.55 -6.44
C GLU A 245 40.30 3.03 -6.39
N ASN A 246 41.13 2.53 -7.30
CA ASN A 246 42.44 3.10 -7.55
C ASN A 246 42.26 4.40 -8.35
N ALA A 247 42.71 5.52 -7.79
CA ALA A 247 42.59 6.82 -8.43
C ALA A 247 43.29 6.80 -9.79
N LYS A 248 42.59 7.24 -10.83
CA LYS A 248 43.15 7.26 -12.18
C LYS A 248 44.23 8.34 -12.30
N ASP A 249 45.47 7.97 -12.06
CA ASP A 249 46.63 8.88 -12.01
C ASP A 249 47.76 8.47 -12.98
N GLY A 250 47.56 7.40 -13.75
CA GLY A 250 48.54 6.88 -14.70
C GLY A 250 49.59 5.96 -14.07
N ASN A 251 49.48 5.64 -12.77
CA ASN A 251 50.33 4.67 -12.11
C ASN A 251 49.94 3.25 -12.50
N THR A 252 50.74 2.62 -13.35
CA THR A 252 50.48 1.25 -13.84
C THR A 252 50.70 0.17 -12.80
N ASN A 253 51.20 0.50 -11.60
CA ASN A 253 51.41 -0.47 -10.53
C ASN A 253 50.09 -0.82 -9.84
N GLY A 254 49.80 -2.11 -9.69
CA GLY A 254 48.65 -2.58 -8.94
C GLY A 254 48.77 -2.26 -7.45
N LEU A 255 47.79 -1.57 -6.89
CA LEU A 255 47.77 -1.22 -5.47
C LEU A 255 47.33 -2.40 -4.60
N ASN A 256 47.91 -2.49 -3.40
CA ASN A 256 47.60 -3.52 -2.40
C ASN A 256 47.23 -2.83 -1.09
N ALA A 257 45.97 -2.93 -0.69
CA ALA A 257 45.45 -2.23 0.47
C ALA A 257 44.36 -3.00 1.19
N GLU A 258 44.14 -2.63 2.44
CA GLU A 258 42.98 -3.03 3.22
C GLU A 258 42.24 -1.79 3.69
N VAL A 259 40.93 -1.75 3.45
CA VAL A 259 40.06 -0.63 3.81
C VAL A 259 39.01 -1.12 4.78
N TRP A 260 38.89 -0.47 5.94
CA TRP A 260 37.85 -0.80 6.92
C TRP A 260 36.76 0.25 6.94
N ILE A 261 35.55 -0.20 7.23
CA ILE A 261 34.36 0.62 7.28
C ILE A 261 33.57 0.27 8.53
N ASN A 262 33.19 1.28 9.29
CA ASN A 262 32.47 1.09 10.54
C ASN A 262 31.36 2.13 10.76
N GLU A 263 30.39 1.78 11.62
CA GLU A 263 29.33 2.65 12.14
C GLU A 263 28.59 3.44 11.05
N LEU A 264 27.99 2.73 10.09
CA LEU A 264 27.12 3.37 9.11
C LEU A 264 25.78 3.72 9.77
N ARG A 265 25.61 5.00 10.12
CA ARG A 265 24.48 5.49 10.91
C ARG A 265 23.79 6.69 10.28
N LEU A 266 22.50 6.81 10.58
CA LEU A 266 21.68 7.98 10.29
C LEU A 266 21.41 8.72 11.59
N SER A 267 21.53 10.05 11.55
CA SER A 267 21.32 10.91 12.71
C SER A 267 20.51 12.15 12.33
N ASN A 268 20.20 12.99 13.32
CA ASN A 268 19.41 14.22 13.17
C ASN A 268 18.04 13.94 12.55
N ALA A 269 17.21 13.15 13.25
CA ALA A 269 15.87 12.87 12.77
C ALA A 269 15.02 14.16 12.69
N ASP A 270 14.12 14.27 11.71
CA ASP A 270 13.27 15.44 11.53
C ASP A 270 12.17 15.45 12.62
N GLU A 271 12.35 16.28 13.65
CA GLU A 271 11.46 16.40 14.80
C GLU A 271 10.48 17.59 14.70
N LYS A 272 10.09 17.99 13.48
CA LYS A 272 9.13 19.08 13.31
C LYS A 272 7.82 18.79 14.05
N GLY A 273 7.38 19.78 14.82
CA GLY A 273 6.07 19.79 15.45
C GLY A 273 4.96 19.67 14.40
N SER A 274 3.93 18.89 14.73
CA SER A 274 2.73 18.73 13.92
C SER A 274 1.50 19.10 14.75
N TYR A 275 0.39 19.38 14.08
CA TYR A 275 -0.89 19.56 14.74
C TYR A 275 -1.96 18.69 14.08
N ALA A 276 -2.98 18.38 14.86
CA ALA A 276 -4.22 17.83 14.37
C ALA A 276 -5.38 18.59 15.00
N ALA A 277 -6.45 18.78 14.23
CA ALA A 277 -7.67 19.41 14.70
C ALA A 277 -8.88 18.65 14.19
N LEU A 278 -9.87 18.47 15.06
CA LEU A 278 -11.17 17.89 14.73
C LEU A 278 -12.25 18.85 15.22
N GLY A 279 -13.04 19.37 14.28
CA GLY A 279 -14.27 20.10 14.55
C GLY A 279 -15.46 19.23 14.18
N ARG A 280 -16.47 19.16 15.05
CA ARG A 280 -17.73 18.46 14.79
C ARG A 280 -18.89 19.25 15.34
N VAL A 281 -19.92 19.41 14.52
CA VAL A 281 -21.18 20.08 14.85
C VAL A 281 -22.31 19.14 14.53
N ASP A 282 -23.12 18.83 15.54
CA ASP A 282 -24.35 18.04 15.40
C ASP A 282 -25.55 18.96 15.68
N MET A 283 -26.43 19.12 14.70
CA MET A 283 -27.65 19.93 14.81
C MET A 283 -28.88 19.02 14.70
N GLN A 284 -29.72 19.02 15.73
CA GLN A 284 -31.00 18.32 15.73
C GLN A 284 -32.10 19.29 15.27
N LEU A 285 -32.81 18.94 14.19
CA LEU A 285 -33.91 19.71 13.62
C LEU A 285 -35.26 19.25 14.22
N ALA A 286 -35.37 19.30 15.55
CA ALA A 286 -36.51 18.78 16.31
C ALA A 286 -36.88 17.36 15.86
N ASP A 287 -38.13 17.17 15.43
CA ASP A 287 -38.66 15.91 14.92
C ASP A 287 -38.28 15.63 13.45
N LEU A 288 -37.80 16.60 12.68
CA LEU A 288 -37.58 16.45 11.24
C LEU A 288 -36.34 15.62 10.91
N GLY A 289 -35.24 15.79 11.66
CA GLY A 289 -33.99 15.10 11.35
C GLY A 289 -32.76 15.65 12.08
N ARG A 290 -31.57 15.26 11.61
CA ARG A 290 -30.27 15.66 12.13
C ARG A 290 -29.31 16.02 10.99
N LEU A 291 -28.56 17.10 11.18
CA LEU A 291 -27.44 17.50 10.34
C LEU A 291 -26.15 17.34 11.15
N THR A 292 -25.20 16.57 10.65
CA THR A 292 -23.86 16.43 11.23
C THR A 292 -22.85 16.98 10.23
N VAL A 293 -22.00 17.90 10.68
CA VAL A 293 -20.87 18.42 9.91
C VAL A 293 -19.61 18.21 10.72
N SER A 294 -18.58 17.62 10.12
CA SER A 294 -17.27 17.49 10.73
C SER A 294 -16.17 17.85 9.75
N ALA A 295 -15.12 18.47 10.27
CA ALA A 295 -13.90 18.74 9.56
C ALA A 295 -12.75 18.21 10.41
N ASN A 296 -11.87 17.44 9.80
CA ASN A 296 -10.64 16.99 10.45
C ASN A 296 -9.44 17.39 9.59
N THR A 297 -8.33 17.67 10.25
CA THR A 297 -7.07 17.98 9.59
C THR A 297 -5.91 17.53 10.45
N TYR A 298 -4.83 17.10 9.80
CA TYR A 298 -3.54 16.93 10.45
C TYR A 298 -2.42 17.33 9.48
N THR A 299 -1.27 17.70 10.04
CA THR A 299 -0.07 17.98 9.24
C THR A 299 0.93 16.84 9.27
N GLN A 300 1.83 16.84 8.30
CA GLN A 300 3.06 16.05 8.26
C GLN A 300 3.76 16.03 9.63
N GLY A 301 4.24 14.85 10.03
CA GLY A 301 4.81 14.58 11.34
C GLY A 301 3.79 14.16 12.41
N PHE A 302 2.48 14.25 12.14
CA PHE A 302 1.45 13.80 13.08
C PHE A 302 1.41 12.28 13.19
N GLY A 303 1.25 11.78 14.41
CA GLY A 303 1.23 10.37 14.72
C GLY A 303 0.91 10.14 16.20
N SER A 304 0.70 8.89 16.58
CA SER A 304 0.57 8.50 17.98
C SER A 304 1.95 8.41 18.67
N ILE A 305 1.96 8.34 20.00
CA ILE A 305 3.21 8.41 20.80
C ILE A 305 4.11 7.20 20.55
N GLU A 306 3.50 6.03 20.34
CA GLU A 306 4.17 4.76 20.07
C GLU A 306 4.72 4.64 18.64
N GLN A 307 4.28 5.49 17.71
CA GLN A 307 4.74 5.44 16.33
C GLN A 307 6.18 5.89 16.20
N LYS A 308 6.98 5.05 15.53
CA LYS A 308 8.36 5.39 15.17
C LYS A 308 8.38 6.53 14.15
N ILE A 309 9.50 7.23 14.06
CA ILE A 309 9.68 8.38 13.15
C ILE A 309 9.34 8.00 11.70
N GLY A 310 9.66 6.78 11.28
CA GLY A 310 9.34 6.27 9.94
C GLY A 310 7.84 6.07 9.66
N GLU A 311 7.01 5.90 10.69
CA GLU A 311 5.58 5.54 10.60
C GLU A 311 4.63 6.74 10.73
N ARG A 312 5.15 7.90 11.16
CA ARG A 312 4.37 9.15 11.28
C ARG A 312 3.90 9.65 9.93
N ALA A 313 2.84 10.46 9.92
CA ALA A 313 2.25 10.99 8.70
C ALA A 313 3.25 11.82 7.88
N ARG A 314 3.22 11.66 6.56
CA ARG A 314 4.08 12.40 5.60
C ARG A 314 3.28 13.17 4.57
N ASP A 315 2.00 13.34 4.85
CA ASP A 315 1.07 14.13 4.10
C ASP A 315 0.33 15.08 5.05
N ASN A 316 -0.25 16.10 4.47
CA ASN A 316 -1.23 16.95 5.15
C ASN A 316 -2.60 16.46 4.70
N MET A 317 -3.44 16.03 5.64
CA MET A 317 -4.80 15.59 5.35
C MET A 317 -5.78 16.66 5.76
N VAL A 318 -6.74 16.95 4.88
CA VAL A 318 -7.93 17.72 5.20
C VAL A 318 -9.12 16.88 4.76
N GLN A 319 -9.99 16.55 5.71
CA GLN A 319 -11.21 15.82 5.47
C GLN A 319 -12.41 16.64 5.90
N PHE A 320 -13.40 16.70 5.02
CA PHE A 320 -14.68 17.34 5.26
C PHE A 320 -15.81 16.32 5.10
N ASP A 321 -16.70 16.28 6.08
CA ASP A 321 -17.82 15.37 6.16
C ASP A 321 -19.07 16.16 6.49
N ALA A 322 -20.11 16.03 5.67
CA ALA A 322 -21.44 16.53 5.98
C ALA A 322 -22.46 15.45 5.70
N ALA A 323 -23.31 15.15 6.69
CA ALA A 323 -24.35 14.15 6.60
C ALA A 323 -25.67 14.72 7.12
N LEU A 324 -26.71 14.62 6.31
CA LEU A 324 -28.07 15.03 6.59
C LEU A 324 -28.95 13.79 6.62
N SER A 325 -29.69 13.60 7.71
CA SER A 325 -30.69 12.55 7.85
C SER A 325 -32.02 13.18 8.22
N ILE A 326 -33.01 13.10 7.34
CA ILE A 326 -34.34 13.67 7.56
C ILE A 326 -35.44 12.64 7.31
N ASP A 327 -36.57 12.79 7.99
CA ASP A 327 -37.83 12.14 7.60
C ASP A 327 -38.68 13.16 6.83
N ALA A 328 -38.53 13.19 5.51
CA ALA A 328 -39.26 14.10 4.65
C ALA A 328 -40.78 13.81 4.64
N GLY A 329 -41.22 12.67 5.19
CA GLY A 329 -42.63 12.36 5.43
C GLY A 329 -43.32 13.34 6.40
N LYS A 330 -42.55 14.03 7.25
CA LYS A 330 -43.08 15.04 8.18
C LYS A 330 -43.39 16.39 7.51
N LEU A 331 -42.91 16.62 6.28
CA LEU A 331 -43.16 17.85 5.52
C LEU A 331 -44.49 17.80 4.74
N VAL A 332 -45.08 16.62 4.58
CA VAL A 332 -46.39 16.44 3.93
C VAL A 332 -47.51 16.39 4.96
N PRO A 333 -48.78 16.68 4.58
CA PRO A 333 -49.90 16.67 5.53
C PRO A 333 -50.02 15.32 6.26
N LYS A 334 -50.23 15.36 7.59
CA LYS A 334 -50.31 14.15 8.46
C LYS A 334 -51.33 13.11 7.98
N ALA A 335 -52.37 13.52 7.26
CA ALA A 335 -53.39 12.63 6.68
C ALA A 335 -52.81 11.64 5.64
N THR A 336 -51.73 12.02 4.95
CA THR A 336 -51.07 11.18 3.92
C THR A 336 -50.33 9.98 4.54
N ARG A 337 -49.88 10.10 5.80
CA ARG A 337 -49.18 9.05 6.57
C ARG A 337 -48.01 8.42 5.80
N LEU A 338 -47.32 9.25 5.02
CA LEU A 338 -46.16 8.87 4.24
C LEU A 338 -44.90 8.94 5.13
N SER A 339 -44.03 7.95 5.07
CA SER A 339 -42.71 7.99 5.69
C SER A 339 -41.66 8.01 4.60
N ILE A 340 -40.77 9.02 4.65
CA ILE A 340 -39.71 9.19 3.65
C ILE A 340 -38.39 9.44 4.39
N PRO A 341 -37.73 8.40 4.92
CA PRO A 341 -36.39 8.53 5.46
C PRO A 341 -35.39 8.82 4.34
N VAL A 342 -34.77 9.99 4.38
CA VAL A 342 -33.74 10.44 3.44
C VAL A 342 -32.43 10.62 4.19
N TYR A 343 -31.37 10.02 3.66
CA TYR A 343 -30.00 10.21 4.11
C TYR A 343 -29.17 10.74 2.94
N ALA A 344 -28.54 11.89 3.11
CA ALA A 344 -27.61 12.46 2.15
C ALA A 344 -26.28 12.72 2.84
N SER A 345 -25.16 12.37 2.21
CA SER A 345 -23.85 12.70 2.73
C SER A 345 -22.85 13.06 1.64
N ILE A 346 -21.91 13.91 2.01
CA ILE A 346 -20.73 14.23 1.22
C ILE A 346 -19.52 14.11 2.13
N ASN A 347 -18.59 13.25 1.74
CA ASN A 347 -17.27 13.11 2.33
C ASN A 347 -16.25 13.52 1.27
N LYS A 348 -15.32 14.39 1.63
CA LYS A 348 -14.19 14.78 0.79
C LYS A 348 -12.92 14.73 1.62
N THR A 349 -12.01 13.85 1.25
CA THR A 349 -10.67 13.76 1.83
C THR A 349 -9.66 14.20 0.79
N THR A 350 -8.82 15.16 1.15
CA THR A 350 -7.69 15.63 0.36
C THR A 350 -6.41 15.40 1.15
N ARG A 351 -5.43 14.74 0.54
CA ARG A 351 -4.10 14.50 1.07
C ARG A 351 -3.08 15.17 0.16
N THR A 352 -2.27 16.05 0.75
CA THR A 352 -1.18 16.74 0.05
C THR A 352 0.14 16.17 0.54
N PRO A 353 0.94 15.53 -0.33
CA PRO A 353 2.17 14.88 0.11
C PRO A 353 3.26 15.90 0.47
N GLN A 354 4.11 15.57 1.44
CA GLN A 354 5.28 16.38 1.80
C GLN A 354 6.35 16.35 0.70
N TYR A 355 6.56 15.18 0.11
CA TYR A 355 7.51 14.94 -0.99
C TYR A 355 6.77 14.78 -2.30
N ASP A 356 7.44 15.08 -3.42
CA ASP A 356 6.87 14.82 -4.73
C ASP A 356 6.65 13.31 -4.93
N PRO A 357 5.49 12.88 -5.46
CA PRO A 357 5.19 11.45 -5.61
C PRO A 357 6.03 10.76 -6.69
N PHE A 358 6.60 11.51 -7.63
CA PHE A 358 7.47 10.99 -8.69
C PHE A 358 8.94 11.07 -8.30
N ASP A 359 9.34 12.14 -7.60
CA ASP A 359 10.67 12.34 -7.02
C ASP A 359 10.59 12.29 -5.49
N ARG A 360 10.58 11.06 -4.94
CA ARG A 360 10.29 10.83 -3.52
C ARG A 360 11.25 11.50 -2.54
N ASP A 361 12.36 12.05 -2.99
CA ASP A 361 13.36 12.77 -2.19
C ASP A 361 13.24 14.30 -2.25
N VAL A 362 12.52 14.85 -3.23
CA VAL A 362 12.34 16.29 -3.40
C VAL A 362 11.08 16.74 -2.65
N LEU A 363 11.16 17.83 -1.89
CA LEU A 363 9.99 18.41 -1.26
C LEU A 363 9.02 18.94 -2.33
N TYR A 364 7.74 18.61 -2.17
CA TYR A 364 6.69 19.05 -3.08
C TYR A 364 6.62 20.59 -3.20
N ARG A 365 6.87 21.29 -2.09
CA ARG A 365 6.93 22.76 -2.04
C ARG A 365 8.06 23.34 -2.88
N ASP A 366 9.22 22.70 -2.88
CA ASP A 366 10.39 23.17 -3.64
C ASP A 366 10.13 23.02 -5.14
N LYS A 367 9.54 21.88 -5.55
CA LYS A 367 9.16 21.64 -6.96
C LYS A 367 8.15 22.67 -7.48
N ILE A 368 7.18 23.09 -6.66
CA ILE A 368 6.25 24.17 -7.01
C ILE A 368 6.96 25.53 -7.12
N THR A 369 7.93 25.80 -6.24
CA THR A 369 8.63 27.09 -6.20
C THR A 369 9.53 27.28 -7.41
N VAL A 370 10.18 26.20 -7.87
CA VAL A 370 11.03 26.19 -9.07
C VAL A 370 10.24 26.33 -10.38
N ALA A 371 8.93 26.01 -10.38
CA ALA A 371 8.12 26.10 -11.58
C ALA A 371 7.93 27.55 -12.08
N LYS A 372 8.35 27.82 -13.32
CA LYS A 372 8.42 29.17 -13.92
C LYS A 372 7.06 29.76 -14.32
N SER A 373 6.01 28.94 -14.50
CA SER A 373 4.68 29.40 -14.94
C SER A 373 3.56 28.92 -14.01
N GLN A 374 2.46 29.68 -13.95
CA GLN A 374 1.28 29.31 -13.15
C GLN A 374 0.64 28.00 -13.64
N ALA A 375 0.57 27.80 -14.96
CA ALA A 375 0.08 26.56 -15.55
C ALA A 375 0.92 25.34 -15.14
N ALA A 376 2.24 25.48 -15.06
CA ALA A 376 3.11 24.42 -14.57
C ALA A 376 2.87 24.13 -13.07
N LYS A 377 2.69 25.17 -12.25
CA LYS A 377 2.37 25.02 -10.82
C LYS A 377 1.06 24.27 -10.61
N ASP A 378 0.02 24.61 -11.37
CA ASP A 378 -1.29 23.97 -11.22
C ASP A 378 -1.29 22.54 -11.78
N SER A 379 -0.49 22.26 -12.82
CA SER A 379 -0.24 20.90 -13.29
C SER A 379 0.45 20.04 -12.21
N ILE A 380 1.52 20.54 -11.58
CA ILE A 380 2.24 19.86 -10.49
C ILE A 380 1.29 19.57 -9.32
N LYS A 381 0.45 20.54 -8.94
CA LYS A 381 -0.55 20.36 -7.87
C LYS A 381 -1.56 19.28 -8.19
N ASN A 382 -2.15 19.32 -9.38
CA ASN A 382 -3.15 18.33 -9.80
C ASN A 382 -2.56 16.93 -10.02
N ALA A 383 -1.25 16.84 -10.26
CA ALA A 383 -0.54 15.57 -10.38
C ALA A 383 -0.16 14.97 -9.01
N ALA A 384 0.12 15.80 -8.01
CA ALA A 384 0.55 15.32 -6.69
C ALA A 384 -0.59 15.07 -5.69
N LEU A 385 -1.75 15.67 -5.92
CA LEU A 385 -2.89 15.64 -5.02
C LEU A 385 -3.55 14.25 -5.02
N ASP A 386 -3.77 13.70 -3.81
CA ASP A 386 -4.60 12.54 -3.58
C ASP A 386 -5.93 13.00 -2.97
N GLN A 387 -7.01 12.82 -3.71
CA GLN A 387 -8.34 13.26 -3.31
C GLN A 387 -9.35 12.17 -3.57
N THR A 388 -10.16 11.90 -2.54
CA THR A 388 -11.32 11.03 -2.62
C THR A 388 -12.56 11.83 -2.23
N THR A 389 -13.62 11.70 -3.01
CA THR A 389 -14.92 12.31 -2.73
C THR A 389 -16.00 11.26 -2.84
N ILE A 390 -16.78 11.09 -1.79
CA ILE A 390 -17.90 10.15 -1.73
C ILE A 390 -19.16 10.97 -1.52
N LYS A 391 -20.11 10.85 -2.44
CA LYS A 391 -21.44 11.43 -2.33
C LYS A 391 -22.44 10.30 -2.20
N THR A 392 -23.30 10.36 -1.19
CA THR A 392 -24.33 9.34 -0.96
C THR A 392 -25.68 10.00 -0.85
N LEU A 393 -26.69 9.40 -1.46
CA LEU A 393 -28.09 9.76 -1.32
C LEU A 393 -28.93 8.50 -1.23
N ASN A 394 -29.58 8.28 -0.10
CA ASN A 394 -30.35 7.09 0.20
C ASN A 394 -31.77 7.48 0.63
N PHE A 395 -32.75 6.85 0.02
CA PHE A 395 -34.15 6.80 0.43
C PHE A 395 -34.41 5.37 0.89
N THR A 396 -34.68 5.19 2.18
CA THR A 396 -34.81 3.84 2.75
C THR A 396 -36.26 3.58 3.13
N ASN A 397 -36.85 2.53 2.56
CA ASN A 397 -38.19 2.05 2.94
C ASN A 397 -39.26 3.16 2.90
N VAL A 398 -39.31 3.89 1.78
CA VAL A 398 -40.35 4.88 1.50
C VAL A 398 -41.68 4.14 1.35
N ARG A 399 -42.63 4.40 2.25
CA ARG A 399 -43.91 3.69 2.30
C ARG A 399 -45.01 4.53 2.91
N VAL A 400 -46.25 4.20 2.57
CA VAL A 400 -47.46 4.73 3.21
C VAL A 400 -47.81 3.85 4.40
N MET A 401 -47.98 4.43 5.59
CA MET A 401 -48.34 3.66 6.78
C MET A 401 -49.77 3.11 6.67
N PRO A 402 -50.00 1.83 7.04
CA PRO A 402 -51.28 1.15 6.83
C PRO A 402 -52.44 1.80 7.60
N LYS A 403 -53.67 1.72 7.06
CA LYS A 403 -54.92 2.07 7.77
C LYS A 403 -55.77 0.83 7.92
N GLY A 404 -55.89 0.31 9.14
CA GLY A 404 -56.68 -0.89 9.40
C GLY A 404 -56.12 -2.14 8.69
N ARG A 405 -57.01 -3.08 8.32
CA ARG A 405 -56.60 -4.35 7.72
C ARG A 405 -56.07 -4.16 6.29
N PRO A 406 -54.94 -4.79 5.94
CA PRO A 406 -54.41 -4.73 4.58
C PRO A 406 -55.40 -5.34 3.60
N LYS A 407 -55.72 -4.60 2.53
CA LYS A 407 -56.40 -5.12 1.35
C LYS A 407 -55.35 -5.41 0.27
N LEU A 408 -55.69 -6.29 -0.67
CA LEU A 408 -54.78 -6.71 -1.74
C LEU A 408 -54.19 -5.51 -2.50
N LEU A 409 -55.00 -4.52 -2.86
CA LEU A 409 -54.58 -3.38 -3.68
C LEU A 409 -54.26 -2.10 -2.87
N ASN A 410 -53.98 -2.21 -1.56
CA ASN A 410 -53.62 -1.04 -0.77
C ASN A 410 -52.21 -0.55 -1.10
N ILE A 411 -52.05 0.76 -1.30
CA ILE A 411 -50.75 1.42 -1.53
C ILE A 411 -49.79 1.21 -0.35
N SER A 412 -50.30 1.00 0.87
CA SER A 412 -49.49 0.70 2.06
C SER A 412 -48.72 -0.63 1.99
N ASN A 413 -49.03 -1.48 1.02
CA ASN A 413 -48.32 -2.74 0.79
C ASN A 413 -47.04 -2.52 -0.04
N PHE A 414 -46.84 -1.33 -0.62
CA PHE A 414 -45.66 -1.00 -1.41
C PHE A 414 -44.60 -0.31 -0.56
N ASP A 415 -43.36 -0.73 -0.75
CA ASP A 415 -42.17 -0.09 -0.21
C ASP A 415 -41.17 0.19 -1.34
N VAL A 416 -40.55 1.36 -1.31
CA VAL A 416 -39.55 1.76 -2.30
C VAL A 416 -38.28 2.18 -1.58
N SER A 417 -37.14 1.66 -2.01
CA SER A 417 -35.83 2.13 -1.56
C SER A 417 -34.98 2.50 -2.76
N TYR A 418 -34.22 3.59 -2.64
CA TYR A 418 -33.30 4.04 -3.68
C TYR A 418 -32.00 4.50 -3.02
N SER A 419 -30.87 4.05 -3.52
CA SER A 419 -29.55 4.41 -3.02
C SER A 419 -28.67 4.79 -4.20
N PHE A 420 -28.00 5.93 -4.06
CA PHE A 420 -27.01 6.43 -4.99
C PHE A 420 -25.73 6.70 -4.23
N THR A 421 -24.62 6.15 -4.72
CA THR A 421 -23.30 6.43 -4.20
C THR A 421 -22.36 6.72 -5.36
N GLN A 422 -21.73 7.89 -5.33
CA GLN A 422 -20.70 8.29 -6.27
C GLN A 422 -19.38 8.42 -5.52
N THR A 423 -18.39 7.61 -5.91
CA THR A 423 -17.01 7.74 -5.45
C THR A 423 -16.17 8.30 -6.58
N THR A 424 -15.45 9.38 -6.32
CA THR A 424 -14.49 9.97 -7.26
C THR A 424 -13.13 10.05 -6.59
N GLN A 425 -12.13 9.43 -7.20
CA GLN A 425 -10.77 9.40 -6.73
C GLN A 425 -9.82 9.94 -7.80
N ILE A 426 -8.89 10.77 -7.36
CA ILE A 426 -7.78 11.31 -8.15
C ILE A 426 -6.53 11.14 -7.30
N ASN A 427 -5.44 10.63 -7.86
CA ASN A 427 -4.17 10.50 -7.15
C ASN A 427 -3.00 10.58 -8.15
N PRO A 428 -1.73 10.47 -7.70
CA PRO A 428 -0.58 10.57 -8.60
C PRO A 428 -0.49 9.50 -9.69
N THR A 429 -1.15 8.35 -9.53
CA THR A 429 -1.17 7.28 -10.54
C THR A 429 -2.48 7.21 -11.33
N VAL A 430 -3.50 7.96 -10.91
CA VAL A 430 -4.87 7.90 -11.45
C VAL A 430 -5.38 9.32 -11.73
N VAL A 431 -5.66 9.62 -13.00
CA VAL A 431 -6.27 10.90 -13.40
C VAL A 431 -7.72 10.97 -12.96
N LYS A 432 -8.45 9.86 -13.13
CA LYS A 432 -9.86 9.78 -12.79
C LYS A 432 -10.25 8.33 -12.48
N ASN A 433 -10.76 8.09 -11.29
CA ASN A 433 -11.49 6.88 -10.95
C ASN A 433 -12.86 7.30 -10.42
N GLU A 434 -13.90 7.14 -11.23
CA GLU A 434 -15.27 7.50 -10.88
C GLU A 434 -16.14 6.25 -10.87
N LEU A 435 -16.76 5.95 -9.73
CA LEU A 435 -17.63 4.79 -9.54
C LEU A 435 -19.00 5.24 -9.07
N ASN A 436 -19.99 5.08 -9.93
CA ASN A 436 -21.38 5.41 -9.65
C ASN A 436 -22.16 4.13 -9.40
N LYS A 437 -22.71 3.97 -8.20
CA LYS A 437 -23.59 2.85 -7.82
C LYS A 437 -25.00 3.38 -7.62
N TYR A 438 -25.95 2.71 -8.26
CA TYR A 438 -27.38 2.95 -8.17
C TYR A 438 -28.03 1.65 -7.72
N ARG A 439 -28.78 1.70 -6.64
CA ARG A 439 -29.57 0.57 -6.17
C ARG A 439 -31.01 1.01 -6.00
N GLY A 440 -31.92 0.39 -6.74
CA GLY A 440 -33.36 0.59 -6.61
C GLY A 440 -33.99 -0.68 -6.09
N ASN A 441 -34.90 -0.57 -5.15
CA ASN A 441 -35.69 -1.70 -4.66
C ASN A 441 -37.16 -1.28 -4.63
N VAL A 442 -38.03 -2.10 -5.20
CA VAL A 442 -39.47 -1.97 -5.08
C VAL A 442 -40.01 -3.26 -4.53
N GLY A 443 -40.57 -3.19 -3.33
CA GLY A 443 -41.28 -4.27 -2.66
C GLY A 443 -42.79 -4.05 -2.73
N TYR A 444 -43.51 -5.15 -2.88
CA TYR A 444 -44.92 -5.26 -2.58
C TYR A 444 -45.09 -6.41 -1.61
N THR A 445 -45.67 -6.17 -0.44
CA THR A 445 -45.91 -7.21 0.56
C THR A 445 -47.33 -7.08 1.11
N TYR A 446 -48.17 -8.03 0.74
CA TYR A 446 -49.50 -8.23 1.29
C TYR A 446 -49.47 -9.37 2.29
N ASN A 447 -49.78 -9.07 3.54
CA ASN A 447 -49.89 -10.05 4.61
C ASN A 447 -51.31 -9.99 5.19
N ASN A 448 -52.04 -11.11 5.15
CA ASN A 448 -53.42 -11.17 5.62
C ASN A 448 -53.64 -12.36 6.53
N VAL A 449 -54.50 -12.16 7.53
CA VAL A 449 -54.96 -13.25 8.39
C VAL A 449 -55.94 -14.10 7.60
N SER A 450 -55.63 -15.40 7.45
CA SER A 450 -56.43 -16.38 6.72
C SER A 450 -57.85 -16.44 7.29
N LYS A 451 -58.85 -16.16 6.44
CA LYS A 451 -60.27 -16.25 6.80
C LYS A 451 -60.92 -17.30 5.93
N TYR A 452 -61.27 -18.43 6.54
CA TYR A 452 -61.90 -19.55 5.86
C TYR A 452 -63.41 -19.34 5.70
N ILE A 453 -63.92 -19.65 4.51
CA ILE A 453 -65.34 -19.69 4.18
C ILE A 453 -65.78 -21.15 4.29
N GLU A 454 -66.83 -21.40 5.07
CA GLU A 454 -67.38 -22.73 5.33
C GLU A 454 -68.80 -22.82 4.71
N PRO A 455 -68.91 -23.19 3.41
CA PRO A 455 -70.18 -23.08 2.66
C PRO A 455 -71.29 -23.99 3.22
N PHE A 456 -70.95 -25.20 3.66
CA PHE A 456 -71.94 -26.19 4.09
C PHE A 456 -72.31 -26.11 5.58
N ARG A 457 -71.58 -25.33 6.38
CA ARG A 457 -71.81 -25.21 7.83
C ARG A 457 -73.18 -24.62 8.19
N LYS A 458 -73.73 -23.75 7.33
CA LYS A 458 -75.08 -23.17 7.53
C LYS A 458 -76.20 -23.97 6.86
N LEU A 459 -75.88 -24.75 5.82
CA LEU A 459 -76.85 -25.54 5.04
C LEU A 459 -77.15 -26.89 5.69
N ILE A 460 -76.14 -27.54 6.28
CA ILE A 460 -76.28 -28.83 6.95
C ILE A 460 -76.44 -28.58 8.46
N LYS A 461 -77.69 -28.43 8.93
CA LYS A 461 -78.01 -28.22 10.36
C LYS A 461 -77.98 -29.52 11.19
N ASN A 462 -78.01 -30.68 10.53
CA ASN A 462 -77.98 -31.98 11.20
C ASN A 462 -76.56 -32.26 11.76
N ARG A 463 -76.47 -32.67 13.03
CA ARG A 463 -75.19 -32.86 13.75
C ARG A 463 -74.60 -34.27 13.63
N SER A 464 -75.10 -35.08 12.69
CA SER A 464 -74.59 -36.45 12.48
C SER A 464 -73.08 -36.48 12.20
N THR A 465 -72.35 -37.33 12.93
CA THR A 465 -70.90 -37.49 12.85
C THR A 465 -70.43 -37.85 11.44
N TRP A 466 -71.26 -38.57 10.69
CA TRP A 466 -71.01 -38.97 9.29
C TRP A 466 -71.03 -37.81 8.28
N LEU A 467 -71.65 -36.68 8.64
CA LEU A 467 -71.73 -35.50 7.77
C LEU A 467 -70.65 -34.44 8.10
N ASN A 468 -69.83 -34.66 9.13
CA ASN A 468 -68.74 -33.76 9.54
C ASN A 468 -67.72 -33.48 8.42
N PRO A 469 -67.27 -34.47 7.61
CA PRO A 469 -66.33 -34.21 6.51
C PRO A 469 -66.84 -33.22 5.47
N ILE A 470 -68.14 -33.27 5.16
CA ILE A 470 -68.79 -32.41 4.15
C ILE A 470 -69.12 -31.04 4.76
N ARG A 471 -69.61 -31.01 6.02
CA ARG A 471 -69.98 -29.78 6.72
C ARG A 471 -68.77 -28.86 6.97
N ASP A 472 -67.60 -29.45 7.22
CA ASP A 472 -66.38 -28.72 7.61
C ASP A 472 -65.42 -28.46 6.44
N ILE A 473 -65.89 -28.66 5.20
CA ILE A 473 -65.22 -28.16 4.00
C ILE A 473 -65.05 -26.65 4.16
N ASN A 474 -63.82 -26.20 4.01
CA ASN A 474 -63.46 -24.80 4.21
C ASN A 474 -62.45 -24.39 3.14
N PHE A 475 -62.63 -23.16 2.62
CA PHE A 475 -61.73 -22.62 1.61
C PHE A 475 -61.39 -21.17 1.93
N ASN A 476 -60.15 -20.78 1.66
CA ASN A 476 -59.70 -19.40 1.74
C ASN A 476 -59.42 -18.87 0.33
N LEU A 477 -60.17 -17.85 -0.07
CA LEU A 477 -60.05 -17.26 -1.42
C LEU A 477 -58.91 -16.24 -1.54
N LYS A 478 -58.23 -15.91 -0.44
CA LYS A 478 -57.15 -14.90 -0.43
C LYS A 478 -55.84 -15.52 0.04
N PRO A 479 -54.71 -15.18 -0.60
CA PRO A 479 -53.42 -15.61 -0.10
C PRO A 479 -53.16 -15.02 1.28
N SER A 480 -52.46 -15.78 2.10
CA SER A 480 -52.02 -15.39 3.45
C SER A 480 -50.85 -14.42 3.36
N LEU A 481 -49.92 -14.69 2.43
CA LEU A 481 -48.80 -13.80 2.09
C LEU A 481 -48.63 -13.74 0.58
N LEU A 482 -48.49 -12.53 0.04
CA LEU A 482 -48.02 -12.29 -1.32
C LEU A 482 -46.94 -11.22 -1.26
N SER A 483 -45.69 -11.60 -1.53
CA SER A 483 -44.56 -10.69 -1.58
C SER A 483 -43.88 -10.76 -2.94
N VAL A 484 -43.70 -9.60 -3.56
CA VAL A 484 -42.97 -9.45 -4.81
C VAL A 484 -41.94 -8.35 -4.58
N ARG A 485 -40.68 -8.62 -4.87
CA ARG A 485 -39.59 -7.66 -4.74
C ARG A 485 -38.78 -7.60 -6.02
N ALA A 486 -38.57 -6.40 -6.53
CA ALA A 486 -37.68 -6.08 -7.62
C ALA A 486 -36.46 -5.34 -7.05
N ASP A 487 -35.26 -5.91 -7.17
CA ASP A 487 -33.99 -5.28 -6.80
C ASP A 487 -33.19 -5.02 -8.08
N VAL A 488 -32.85 -3.76 -8.28
CA VAL A 488 -32.07 -3.26 -9.41
C VAL A 488 -30.76 -2.75 -8.84
N ASN A 489 -29.64 -3.30 -9.31
CA ASN A 489 -28.31 -2.89 -8.87
C ASN A 489 -27.46 -2.57 -10.10
N ARG A 490 -27.13 -1.29 -10.28
CA ARG A 490 -26.31 -0.79 -11.37
C ARG A 490 -25.06 -0.11 -10.84
N GLN A 491 -23.90 -0.52 -11.33
CA GLN A 491 -22.61 0.09 -11.09
C GLN A 491 -21.99 0.46 -12.43
N PHE A 492 -21.52 1.70 -12.52
CA PHE A 492 -20.83 2.24 -13.66
C PHE A 492 -19.56 2.94 -13.19
N GLY A 493 -18.43 2.30 -13.46
CA GLY A 493 -17.08 2.75 -13.17
C GLY A 493 -16.38 3.26 -14.42
N GLN A 494 -15.63 4.35 -14.28
CA GLN A 494 -14.72 4.88 -15.27
C GLN A 494 -13.35 5.05 -14.62
N PHE A 495 -12.33 4.41 -15.18
CA PHE A 495 -10.95 4.49 -14.70
C PHE A 495 -10.01 4.95 -15.80
N ILE A 496 -9.22 5.99 -15.48
CA ILE A 496 -8.22 6.60 -16.35
C ILE A 496 -6.90 6.65 -15.56
N PRO A 497 -5.90 5.82 -15.92
CA PRO A 497 -4.59 5.90 -15.30
C PRO A 497 -3.86 7.17 -15.74
N ARG A 498 -2.96 7.66 -14.89
CA ARG A 498 -2.08 8.79 -15.21
C ARG A 498 -0.85 8.29 -15.95
N VAL A 499 -0.56 8.92 -17.07
CA VAL A 499 0.73 8.76 -17.73
C VAL A 499 1.74 9.63 -16.99
N VAL A 500 2.72 8.97 -16.38
CA VAL A 500 3.87 9.63 -15.78
C VAL A 500 4.97 9.59 -16.83
N ASN A 501 5.18 10.69 -17.54
CA ASN A 501 6.28 10.76 -18.50
C ASN A 501 7.56 11.10 -17.73
N THR A 502 8.46 10.13 -17.62
CA THR A 502 9.78 10.32 -17.00
C THR A 502 10.79 10.93 -17.95
N ASP A 503 10.46 11.00 -19.25
CA ASP A 503 11.32 11.57 -20.29
C ASP A 503 10.62 12.80 -20.91
N LEU A 504 11.06 13.98 -20.49
CA LEU A 504 10.61 15.28 -21.04
C LEU A 504 10.89 15.44 -22.54
N SER A 505 11.66 14.54 -23.16
CA SER A 505 11.96 14.51 -24.60
C SER A 505 11.11 13.51 -25.40
N SER A 506 10.36 12.62 -24.75
CA SER A 506 9.54 11.63 -25.44
C SER A 506 8.07 12.06 -25.53
N THR A 507 7.60 12.33 -26.74
CA THR A 507 6.21 12.71 -27.06
C THR A 507 5.30 11.49 -27.30
N LYS A 508 5.70 10.28 -26.88
CA LYS A 508 5.16 9.06 -27.47
C LYS A 508 3.82 8.58 -26.91
N VAL A 509 3.41 8.98 -25.71
CA VAL A 509 2.13 8.54 -25.13
C VAL A 509 1.47 9.69 -24.36
N GLU A 510 0.54 10.39 -25.00
CA GLU A 510 -0.21 11.49 -24.35
C GLU A 510 -1.46 11.01 -23.60
N ARG A 511 -1.94 9.77 -23.88
CA ARG A 511 -3.17 9.25 -23.29
C ARG A 511 -3.20 7.72 -23.25
N VAL A 512 -3.67 7.17 -22.13
CA VAL A 512 -4.01 5.74 -21.98
C VAL A 512 -5.52 5.58 -22.12
N ASP A 513 -5.94 4.45 -22.67
CA ASP A 513 -7.35 4.13 -22.85
C ASP A 513 -8.10 4.08 -21.52
N THR A 514 -9.34 4.57 -21.56
CA THR A 514 -10.24 4.54 -20.41
C THR A 514 -10.84 3.14 -20.28
N THR A 515 -10.72 2.55 -19.10
CA THR A 515 -11.38 1.28 -18.79
C THR A 515 -12.73 1.56 -18.11
N TYR A 516 -13.74 0.75 -18.46
CA TYR A 516 -15.09 0.86 -17.90
C TYR A 516 -15.43 -0.40 -17.12
N ASP A 517 -15.95 -0.21 -15.91
CA ASP A 517 -16.48 -1.28 -15.07
C ASP A 517 -18.01 -1.15 -15.06
N LYS A 518 -18.71 -2.12 -15.65
CA LYS A 518 -20.17 -2.08 -15.77
C LYS A 518 -20.77 -3.32 -15.16
N TYR A 519 -21.72 -3.10 -14.25
CA TYR A 519 -22.45 -4.16 -13.59
C TYR A 519 -23.90 -3.74 -13.47
N PHE A 520 -24.83 -4.41 -14.17
CA PHE A 520 -26.24 -4.03 -14.15
C PHE A 520 -27.14 -5.25 -13.99
N ARG A 521 -27.57 -5.49 -12.75
CA ARG A 521 -28.46 -6.58 -12.38
C ARG A 521 -29.89 -6.12 -12.13
N PHE A 522 -30.81 -7.01 -12.46
CA PHE A 522 -32.22 -6.90 -12.13
C PHE A 522 -32.72 -8.24 -11.57
N ASP A 523 -32.74 -8.34 -10.25
CA ASP A 523 -33.16 -9.52 -9.51
C ASP A 523 -34.62 -9.37 -9.06
N ARG A 524 -35.41 -10.43 -9.20
CA ARG A 524 -36.84 -10.46 -8.82
C ARG A 524 -37.11 -11.64 -7.91
N PHE A 525 -37.79 -11.37 -6.81
CA PHE A 525 -38.14 -12.35 -5.79
C PHE A 525 -39.66 -12.41 -5.67
N TYR A 526 -40.20 -13.63 -5.68
CA TYR A 526 -41.61 -13.92 -5.55
C TYR A 526 -41.80 -14.87 -4.37
N ASN A 527 -42.74 -14.55 -3.49
CA ASN A 527 -43.10 -15.39 -2.37
C ASN A 527 -44.62 -15.35 -2.20
N LEU A 528 -45.25 -16.50 -2.34
CA LEU A 528 -46.69 -16.68 -2.21
C LEU A 528 -46.93 -17.78 -1.18
N ARG A 529 -47.60 -17.43 -0.08
CA ARG A 529 -48.16 -18.40 0.85
C ARG A 529 -49.67 -18.33 0.79
N TRP A 530 -50.30 -19.46 0.53
CA TRP A 530 -51.75 -19.57 0.45
C TRP A 530 -52.23 -20.77 1.27
N ASP A 531 -52.83 -20.46 2.42
CA ASP A 531 -53.56 -21.45 3.20
C ASP A 531 -54.92 -21.70 2.54
N LEU A 532 -54.97 -22.51 1.48
CA LEU A 532 -56.18 -22.79 0.70
C LEU A 532 -57.32 -23.37 1.56
N SER A 533 -56.97 -24.19 2.55
CA SER A 533 -57.88 -24.66 3.61
C SER A 533 -57.10 -24.89 4.89
N ARG A 534 -57.77 -25.14 6.02
CA ARG A 534 -57.11 -25.49 7.29
C ARG A 534 -56.19 -26.71 7.18
N SER A 535 -56.40 -27.56 6.18
CA SER A 535 -55.63 -28.78 5.94
C SER A 535 -54.80 -28.73 4.65
N LEU A 536 -54.83 -27.64 3.88
CA LEU A 536 -54.10 -27.51 2.62
C LEU A 536 -53.35 -26.17 2.59
N ASN A 537 -52.02 -26.23 2.59
CA ASN A 537 -51.14 -25.09 2.46
C ASN A 537 -50.31 -25.20 1.18
N LEU A 538 -50.16 -24.07 0.47
CA LEU A 538 -49.27 -23.89 -0.66
C LEU A 538 -48.26 -22.79 -0.32
N ASP A 539 -46.97 -23.12 -0.29
CA ASP A 539 -45.86 -22.16 -0.20
C ASP A 539 -45.07 -22.22 -1.51
N PHE A 540 -45.03 -21.10 -2.25
CA PHE A 540 -44.35 -20.97 -3.52
C PHE A 540 -43.34 -19.83 -3.45
N LYS A 541 -42.08 -20.13 -3.77
CA LYS A 541 -41.00 -19.15 -3.85
C LYS A 541 -40.33 -19.24 -5.21
N ALA A 542 -40.04 -18.10 -5.80
CA ALA A 542 -39.24 -18.03 -7.02
C ALA A 542 -38.26 -16.86 -6.98
N THR A 543 -37.06 -17.10 -7.48
CA THR A 543 -36.01 -16.09 -7.66
C THR A 543 -35.60 -16.06 -9.12
N ASN A 544 -35.66 -14.88 -9.74
CA ASN A 544 -35.22 -14.64 -11.11
C ASN A 544 -34.08 -13.63 -11.12
N ASN A 545 -32.87 -14.09 -11.42
CA ASN A 545 -31.70 -13.24 -11.60
C ASN A 545 -31.52 -12.89 -13.07
N ALA A 546 -31.53 -11.60 -13.40
CA ALA A 546 -31.29 -11.12 -14.75
C ALA A 546 -30.18 -10.07 -14.81
N TYR A 547 -29.59 -9.96 -16.00
CA TYR A 547 -28.57 -8.98 -16.33
C TYR A 547 -29.08 -8.07 -17.44
N VAL A 548 -28.90 -6.77 -17.27
CA VAL A 548 -29.26 -5.77 -18.28
C VAL A 548 -28.03 -5.51 -19.13
N ASP A 549 -28.03 -6.04 -20.35
CA ASP A 549 -26.89 -5.90 -21.25
C ASP A 549 -26.70 -4.42 -21.66
N GLU A 550 -25.48 -3.92 -21.50
CA GLU A 550 -25.09 -2.54 -21.86
C GLU A 550 -24.06 -2.56 -23.00
N PRO A 551 -24.10 -1.58 -23.92
CA PRO A 551 -23.11 -1.49 -25.01
C PRO A 551 -21.71 -1.14 -24.48
N ASN A 552 -20.67 -1.47 -25.24
CA ASN A 552 -19.28 -1.24 -24.86
C ASN A 552 -18.92 0.26 -24.72
N GLY A 553 -17.96 0.56 -23.83
CA GLY A 553 -17.37 1.90 -23.67
C GLY A 553 -18.26 2.93 -22.95
N ALA A 554 -18.04 4.22 -23.19
CA ALA A 554 -18.89 5.28 -22.63
C ALA A 554 -20.35 5.18 -23.13
N LEU A 555 -21.30 5.60 -22.30
CA LEU A 555 -22.71 5.79 -22.67
C LEU A 555 -22.95 7.25 -23.11
N ASP A 556 -22.22 7.65 -24.14
CA ASP A 556 -22.18 9.01 -24.69
C ASP A 556 -23.27 9.25 -25.75
N THR A 557 -23.52 8.27 -26.62
CA THR A 557 -24.51 8.41 -27.70
C THR A 557 -25.94 8.11 -27.24
N LYS A 558 -26.91 8.78 -27.88
CA LYS A 558 -28.35 8.56 -27.63
C LYS A 558 -28.75 7.10 -27.89
N ALA A 559 -28.28 6.51 -28.99
CA ALA A 559 -28.55 5.12 -29.32
C ALA A 559 -28.09 4.13 -28.23
N LYS A 560 -26.92 4.35 -27.62
CA LYS A 560 -26.44 3.52 -26.50
C LYS A 560 -27.34 3.67 -25.27
N LYS A 561 -27.75 4.90 -24.92
CA LYS A 561 -28.66 5.16 -23.80
C LYS A 561 -30.05 4.53 -24.02
N ASP A 562 -30.58 4.63 -25.22
CA ASP A 562 -31.87 4.05 -25.60
C ASP A 562 -31.82 2.52 -25.57
N SER A 563 -30.71 1.90 -25.98
CA SER A 563 -30.48 0.45 -25.87
C SER A 563 -30.52 -0.03 -24.42
N VAL A 564 -29.77 0.63 -23.52
CA VAL A 564 -29.78 0.31 -22.08
C VAL A 564 -31.19 0.46 -21.49
N ARG A 565 -31.89 1.54 -21.84
CA ARG A 565 -33.27 1.78 -21.39
C ARG A 565 -34.21 0.68 -21.87
N SER A 566 -34.14 0.31 -23.15
CA SER A 566 -34.94 -0.76 -23.74
C SER A 566 -34.67 -2.10 -23.05
N ASN A 567 -33.41 -2.46 -22.85
CA ASN A 567 -33.01 -3.70 -22.18
C ASN A 567 -33.46 -3.73 -20.71
N PHE A 568 -33.42 -2.58 -20.02
CA PHE A 568 -33.93 -2.46 -18.66
C PHE A 568 -35.45 -2.69 -18.58
N PHE A 569 -36.24 -2.04 -19.43
CA PHE A 569 -37.71 -2.21 -19.43
C PHE A 569 -38.16 -3.57 -19.95
N LYS A 570 -37.33 -4.27 -20.74
CA LYS A 570 -37.54 -5.69 -21.10
C LYS A 570 -37.27 -6.66 -19.94
N GLY A 571 -36.76 -6.17 -18.81
CA GLY A 571 -36.46 -7.00 -17.63
C GLY A 571 -35.08 -7.67 -17.66
N GLY A 572 -34.21 -7.27 -18.59
CA GLY A 572 -32.90 -7.87 -18.81
C GLY A 572 -32.96 -9.30 -19.36
N ARG A 573 -31.78 -9.87 -19.61
CA ARG A 573 -31.59 -11.27 -19.98
C ARG A 573 -31.50 -12.10 -18.70
N ASN A 574 -32.42 -13.06 -18.54
CA ASN A 574 -32.41 -13.97 -17.39
C ASN A 574 -31.14 -14.84 -17.43
N ILE A 575 -30.42 -14.90 -16.31
CA ILE A 575 -29.27 -15.77 -16.11
C ILE A 575 -29.70 -17.04 -15.37
N GLN A 576 -30.50 -16.88 -14.31
CA GLN A 576 -30.91 -17.99 -13.46
C GLN A 576 -32.35 -17.79 -12.97
N TYR A 577 -33.12 -18.87 -13.00
CA TYR A 577 -34.45 -18.92 -12.45
C TYR A 577 -34.58 -20.16 -11.55
N ASN A 578 -34.80 -19.94 -10.26
CA ASN A 578 -35.04 -21.01 -9.30
C ASN A 578 -36.46 -20.88 -8.75
N GLN A 579 -37.18 -21.99 -8.66
CA GLN A 579 -38.51 -22.04 -8.06
C GLN A 579 -38.62 -23.23 -7.12
N GLU A 580 -39.40 -23.06 -6.07
CA GLU A 580 -39.70 -24.07 -5.07
C GLU A 580 -41.20 -23.97 -4.74
N ALA A 581 -41.90 -25.10 -4.82
CA ALA A 581 -43.31 -25.21 -4.49
C ALA A 581 -43.48 -26.32 -3.46
N ILE A 582 -43.95 -25.97 -2.26
CA ILE A 582 -44.25 -26.91 -1.18
C ILE A 582 -45.76 -26.94 -1.00
N VAL A 583 -46.34 -28.13 -1.21
CA VAL A 583 -47.76 -28.38 -0.97
C VAL A 583 -47.88 -29.31 0.23
N SER A 584 -48.46 -28.82 1.31
CA SER A 584 -48.69 -29.59 2.52
C SER A 584 -50.19 -29.86 2.66
N TYR A 585 -50.57 -31.14 2.61
CA TYR A 585 -51.95 -31.57 2.81
C TYR A 585 -52.05 -32.51 4.02
N THR A 586 -52.71 -32.05 5.08
CA THR A 586 -53.05 -32.88 6.23
C THR A 586 -54.35 -33.60 5.93
N ILE A 587 -54.27 -34.91 5.64
CA ILE A 587 -55.46 -35.72 5.39
C ILE A 587 -56.34 -35.67 6.67
N PRO A 588 -57.61 -35.23 6.58
CA PRO A 588 -58.47 -35.06 7.75
C PRO A 588 -59.06 -36.41 8.20
N VAL A 589 -58.20 -37.38 8.50
CA VAL A 589 -58.58 -38.73 8.95
C VAL A 589 -59.35 -38.67 10.27
N ASN A 590 -58.99 -37.72 11.14
CA ASN A 590 -59.70 -37.37 12.38
C ASN A 590 -61.14 -36.84 12.19
N LYS A 591 -61.61 -36.66 10.95
CA LYS A 591 -63.01 -36.30 10.67
C LYS A 591 -63.86 -37.49 10.25
N LEU A 592 -63.24 -38.66 10.05
CA LEU A 592 -63.94 -39.89 9.69
C LEU A 592 -64.37 -40.62 10.98
N PRO A 593 -65.67 -40.94 11.15
CA PRO A 593 -66.18 -41.55 12.39
C PRO A 593 -65.52 -42.87 12.80
N PHE A 594 -64.89 -43.57 11.84
CA PHE A 594 -64.26 -44.88 12.02
C PHE A 594 -62.73 -44.80 12.16
N ALA A 595 -62.13 -43.62 12.04
CA ALA A 595 -60.67 -43.41 12.09
C ALA A 595 -60.27 -42.30 13.07
N ASP A 596 -61.18 -41.94 13.98
CA ASP A 596 -60.97 -41.02 15.11
C ASP A 596 -60.58 -41.84 16.34
N TRP A 597 -59.33 -42.31 16.38
CA TRP A 597 -58.72 -43.07 17.49
C TRP A 597 -57.46 -42.39 18.01
#